data_AF-A0A6L8G808-F1
#
_entry.id   AF-A0A6L8G808-F1
#
_cell.length_a   1.000
_cell.length_b   1.000
_cell.length_c   1.000
_cell.angle_alpha   90.00
_cell.angle_beta   90.00
_cell.angle_gamma   90.00
#
_symmetry.space_group_name_H-M   'P 1'
#
loop_
_entity.id
_entity.type
_entity.pdbx_description
1 polymer ?
#
loop_
_entity_poly.entity_id
_entity_poly.type
_entity_poly.pdbx_seq_one_letter_code
_entity_poly.pdbx_strand_id
1 'polypeptide(L)'
;MRLIEDGGRDTVRVELPREACDAISDMCAYLADTIAADGCGCEDCSERLAQAEAWEDVFRGMAETEPGMTHEVVLGQDGYVH
;
A
#
# COMPACT_ATOMS: atom_id res chain seq x y z
N MET A 1 -16.23 -2.90 1.83
CA MET A 1 -15.74 -1.52 2.07
C MET A 1 -16.68 -0.84 3.06
N ARG A 2 -16.19 -0.48 4.23
CA ARG A 2 -16.96 0.24 5.26
C ARG A 2 -16.13 1.44 5.73
N LEU A 3 -16.77 2.62 5.78
CA LEU A 3 -16.18 3.83 6.35
C LEU A 3 -16.21 3.74 7.88
N ILE A 4 -15.10 4.04 8.54
CA ILE A 4 -14.98 4.09 10.00
C ILE A 4 -14.46 5.47 10.40
N GLU A 5 -15.20 6.16 11.26
CA GLU A 5 -14.76 7.41 11.88
C GLU A 5 -13.90 7.08 13.09
N ASP A 6 -12.57 7.13 12.93
CA ASP A 6 -11.62 7.03 14.05
C ASP A 6 -10.99 8.41 14.30
N GLY A 7 -11.44 9.10 15.36
CA GLY A 7 -10.79 10.32 15.84
C GLY A 7 -10.68 11.50 14.87
N GLY A 8 -11.48 11.55 13.80
CA GLY A 8 -11.50 12.66 12.83
C GLY A 8 -10.66 12.47 11.56
N ARG A 9 -10.16 11.26 11.28
CA ARG A 9 -9.62 10.90 9.97
C ARG A 9 -10.56 9.89 9.30
N ASP A 10 -11.11 10.22 8.13
CA ASP A 10 -11.96 9.26 7.41
C ASP A 10 -11.07 8.13 6.89
N THR A 11 -11.13 6.97 7.52
CA THR A 11 -10.38 5.80 7.07
C THR A 11 -11.30 4.85 6.32
N VAL A 12 -10.76 4.20 5.30
CA VAL A 12 -11.47 3.13 4.60
C VAL A 12 -10.91 1.80 5.05
N ARG A 13 -11.80 0.94 5.57
CA ARG A 13 -11.47 -0.45 5.84
C ARG A 13 -11.81 -1.33 4.64
N VAL A 14 -10.81 -2.06 4.16
CA VAL A 14 -10.91 -3.00 3.03
C VAL A 14 -10.44 -4.38 3.47
N GLU A 15 -11.19 -5.41 3.09
CA GLU A 15 -10.77 -6.80 3.21
C GLU A 15 -10.11 -7.21 1.88
N LEU A 16 -8.86 -7.64 1.95
CA LEU A 16 -8.07 -8.04 0.78
C LEU A 16 -7.71 -9.52 0.87
N PRO A 17 -8.09 -10.35 -0.13
CA PRO A 17 -7.55 -11.69 -0.28
C PRO A 17 -6.03 -11.65 -0.44
N ARG A 18 -5.34 -12.70 0.01
CA ARG A 18 -3.89 -12.88 -0.19
C ARG A 18 -3.45 -12.61 -1.63
N GLU A 19 -4.18 -13.10 -2.63
CA GLU A 19 -3.85 -12.94 -4.05
C GLU A 19 -3.96 -11.48 -4.50
N ALA A 20 -4.85 -10.69 -3.86
CA ALA A 20 -4.90 -9.26 -4.09
C ALA A 20 -3.71 -8.55 -3.46
N CYS A 21 -3.24 -8.97 -2.27
CA CYS A 21 -2.03 -8.43 -1.67
C CYS A 21 -0.79 -8.70 -2.55
N ASP A 22 -0.68 -9.89 -3.14
CA ASP A 22 0.39 -10.25 -4.08
C ASP A 22 0.40 -9.30 -5.29
N ALA A 23 -0.75 -9.14 -5.95
CA ALA A 23 -0.88 -8.24 -7.10
C ALA A 23 -0.63 -6.76 -6.74
N ILE A 24 -1.04 -6.31 -5.54
CA ILE A 24 -0.79 -4.94 -5.09
C ILE A 24 0.70 -4.74 -4.79
N SER A 25 1.36 -5.71 -4.15
CA SER A 25 2.81 -5.70 -3.94
C SER A 25 3.56 -5.52 -5.26
N ASP A 26 3.23 -6.31 -6.29
CA ASP A 26 3.84 -6.20 -7.61
C ASP A 26 3.63 -4.82 -8.26
N MET A 27 2.42 -4.24 -8.11
CA MET A 27 2.14 -2.89 -8.60
C MET A 27 2.97 -1.83 -7.86
N CYS A 28 3.14 -1.97 -6.54
CA CYS A 28 3.95 -1.05 -5.74
C CYS A 28 5.43 -1.12 -6.12
N ALA A 29 5.97 -2.33 -6.29
CA ALA A 29 7.34 -2.54 -6.79
C ALA A 29 7.54 -1.88 -8.17
N TYR A 30 6.60 -2.10 -9.10
CA TYR A 30 6.65 -1.47 -10.42
C TYR A 30 6.62 0.07 -10.35
N LEU A 31 5.82 0.65 -9.45
CA LEU A 31 5.76 2.09 -9.24
C LEU A 31 7.08 2.62 -8.67
N ALA A 32 7.66 1.94 -7.67
CA ALA A 32 8.95 2.30 -7.10
C ALA A 32 10.06 2.28 -8.18
N ASP A 33 10.14 1.22 -8.97
CA ASP A 33 11.07 1.10 -10.09
C ASP A 33 10.90 2.22 -11.12
N THR A 34 9.64 2.56 -11.45
CA THR A 34 9.33 3.63 -12.40
C THR A 34 9.80 5.00 -11.88
N ILE A 35 9.54 5.30 -10.60
CA ILE A 35 9.94 6.56 -9.96
C ILE A 35 11.47 6.65 -9.85
N ALA A 36 12.12 5.56 -9.45
CA ALA A 36 13.57 5.47 -9.37
C ALA A 36 14.25 5.67 -10.73
N ALA A 37 13.67 5.09 -11.80
CA ALA A 37 14.17 5.21 -13.16
C ALA A 37 14.03 6.63 -13.74
N ASP A 38 12.97 7.36 -13.39
CA ASP A 38 12.73 8.71 -13.90
C ASP A 38 13.73 9.75 -13.35
N GLY A 39 14.45 9.42 -12.25
CA GLY A 39 15.60 10.20 -11.77
C GLY A 39 15.29 11.65 -11.38
N CYS A 40 14.01 11.97 -11.20
CA CYS A 40 13.46 13.29 -10.92
C CYS A 40 14.13 13.99 -9.73
N GLY A 41 14.52 13.23 -8.69
CA GLY A 41 15.36 13.69 -7.57
C GLY A 41 14.78 14.80 -6.69
N CYS A 42 13.56 15.27 -6.95
CA CYS A 42 12.89 16.23 -6.08
C CYS A 42 12.33 15.55 -4.82
N GLU A 43 11.98 16.37 -3.84
CA GLU A 43 11.41 15.92 -2.55
C GLU A 43 10.15 15.07 -2.78
N ASP A 44 9.20 15.55 -3.58
CA ASP A 44 7.97 14.82 -3.92
C ASP A 44 8.23 13.45 -4.56
N CYS A 45 9.21 13.36 -5.45
CA CYS A 45 9.59 12.10 -6.10
C CYS A 45 10.24 11.13 -5.10
N SER A 46 11.02 11.66 -4.14
CA SER A 46 11.64 10.87 -3.07
C SER A 46 10.60 10.36 -2.06
N GLU A 47 9.63 11.20 -1.69
CA GLU A 47 8.52 10.81 -0.83
C GLU A 47 7.64 9.74 -1.48
N ARG A 48 7.31 9.90 -2.77
CA ARG A 48 6.54 8.90 -3.52
C ARG A 48 7.27 7.57 -3.69
N LEU A 49 8.59 7.62 -3.89
CA LEU A 49 9.41 6.40 -3.93
C LEU A 49 9.34 5.67 -2.59
N ALA A 50 9.62 6.37 -1.49
CA ALA A 50 9.55 5.79 -0.15
C ALA A 50 8.15 5.26 0.20
N GLN A 51 7.10 5.93 -0.25
CA GLN A 51 5.72 5.47 -0.09
C GLN A 51 5.44 4.18 -0.88
N ALA A 52 5.89 4.11 -2.13
CA ALA A 52 5.71 2.91 -2.96
C ALA A 52 6.47 1.70 -2.37
N GLU A 53 7.71 1.89 -1.92
CA GLU A 53 8.50 0.85 -1.25
C GLU A 53 7.85 0.40 0.07
N ALA A 54 7.37 1.34 0.88
CA ALA A 54 6.69 1.02 2.13
C ALA A 54 5.41 0.20 1.89
N TRP A 55 4.67 0.50 0.82
CA TRP A 55 3.48 -0.26 0.45
C TRP A 55 3.81 -1.64 -0.07
N GLU A 56 4.81 -1.77 -0.94
CA GLU A 56 5.31 -3.07 -1.40
C GLU A 56 5.60 -3.96 -0.20
N ASP A 57 6.38 -3.49 0.78
CA ASP A 57 6.73 -4.26 1.97
C ASP A 57 5.51 -4.74 2.76
N VAL A 58 4.52 -3.88 2.97
CA VAL A 58 3.29 -4.21 3.68
C VAL A 58 2.51 -5.31 2.94
N PHE A 59 2.28 -5.13 1.64
CA PHE A 59 1.46 -6.06 0.87
C PHE A 59 2.19 -7.38 0.58
N ARG A 60 3.52 -7.34 0.42
CA ARG A 60 4.37 -8.54 0.34
C ARG A 60 4.26 -9.39 1.60
N GLY A 61 4.40 -8.78 2.78
CA GLY A 61 4.24 -9.49 4.05
C GLY A 61 2.86 -10.13 4.21
N MET A 62 1.81 -9.48 3.72
CA MET A 62 0.45 -10.05 3.68
C MET A 62 0.34 -11.21 2.66
N ALA A 63 0.98 -11.10 1.49
CA ALA A 63 0.98 -12.12 0.45
C ALA A 63 1.75 -13.40 0.85
N GLU A 64 2.71 -13.29 1.77
CA GLU A 64 3.47 -14.41 2.33
C GLU A 64 2.69 -15.26 3.35
N THR A 65 1.47 -14.84 3.72
CA THR A 65 0.60 -15.61 4.62
C THR A 65 -0.07 -16.81 3.95
N GLU A 66 -0.74 -17.66 4.75
CA GLU A 66 -1.36 -18.89 4.26
C GLU A 66 -2.47 -18.63 3.21
N PRO A 67 -2.61 -19.49 2.19
CA PRO A 67 -3.70 -19.40 1.21
C PRO A 67 -5.09 -19.41 1.87
N GLY A 68 -5.99 -18.54 1.40
CA GLY A 68 -7.34 -18.41 1.95
C GLY A 68 -7.47 -17.41 3.12
N MET A 69 -6.38 -16.77 3.53
CA MET A 69 -6.41 -15.65 4.48
C MET A 69 -6.89 -14.36 3.80
N THR A 70 -7.67 -13.58 4.54
CA THR A 70 -8.07 -12.21 4.18
C THR A 70 -7.46 -11.24 5.18
N HIS A 71 -6.89 -10.15 4.67
CA HIS A 71 -6.26 -9.10 5.45
C HIS A 71 -7.17 -7.90 5.57
N GLU A 72 -7.19 -7.29 6.74
CA GLU A 72 -7.87 -6.02 6.95
C GLU A 72 -6.85 -4.89 6.78
N VAL A 73 -7.12 -4.00 5.84
CA VAL A 73 -6.26 -2.85 5.54
C VAL A 73 -7.03 -1.57 5.80
N VAL A 74 -6.39 -0.65 6.51
CA VAL A 74 -6.93 0.68 6.81
C VAL A 74 -6.18 1.70 5.96
N LEU A 75 -6.92 2.36 5.06
CA LEU A 75 -6.38 3.42 4.21
C LEU A 75 -6.74 4.79 4.80
N GLY A 76 -5.72 5.57 5.13
CA GLY A 76 -5.87 6.96 5.56
C GLY A 76 -6.15 7.92 4.39
N GLN A 77 -6.72 9.09 4.70
CA GLN A 77 -6.91 10.17 3.71
C GLN A 77 -5.61 10.78 3.20
N ASP A 78 -4.53 10.61 3.96
CA ASP A 78 -3.16 10.93 3.56
C ASP A 78 -2.64 9.97 2.47
N GLY A 79 -3.42 8.95 2.11
CA GLY A 79 -3.04 7.93 1.17
C GLY A 79 -1.96 7.02 1.75
N TYR A 80 -1.94 6.77 3.06
CA TYR A 80 -1.08 5.76 3.68
C TYR A 80 -1.88 4.55 4.16
N VAL A 81 -1.22 3.40 4.21
CA VAL A 81 -1.72 2.17 4.83
C VAL A 81 -1.36 2.20 6.32
N HIS A 82 -2.32 1.91 7.20
CA HIS A 82 -2.16 1.87 8.66
C HIS A 82 -2.44 0.49 9.24
#